data_AF-A0A3G6N3N5-F1
#
_entry.id   AF-A0A3G6N3N5-F1
#
_cell.length_a   1.000
_cell.length_b   1.000
_cell.length_c   1.000
_cell.angle_alpha   90.00
_cell.angle_beta   90.00
_cell.angle_gamma   90.00
#
_symmetry.space_group_name_H-M   'P 1'
#
loop_
_entity.id
_entity.type
_entity.pdbx_description
1 polymer ?
#
loop_
_entity_poly.entity_id
_entity_poly.type
_entity_poly.pdbx_seq_one_letter_code
_entity_poly.pdbx_strand_id
1 'polypeptide(L)'
;MTGKDSIFPQLFLRLAISVTMLSAVADRFGLWGDNSAWGNWENFEKYTQQLTFFLPEMLSTFSAYAATFFEILFPLMLILGFKTKIAAYGSGFLLLVFALSMAIALGIKAPLDYSVWVGSAAAFLLATQKEFYFSIDTLTKKS
;
A
#
# COMPACT_ATOMS: atom_id res chain seq x y z
N MET A 1 -6.23 -2.16 -27.61
CA MET A 1 -6.63 -3.58 -27.68
C MET A 1 -6.61 -4.19 -26.27
N THR A 2 -7.42 -3.68 -25.34
CA THR A 2 -7.51 -4.23 -23.96
C THR A 2 -8.96 -4.62 -23.69
N GLY A 3 -9.50 -5.48 -24.55
CA GLY A 3 -10.82 -6.09 -24.36
C GLY A 3 -10.61 -7.53 -23.89
N LYS A 4 -11.17 -7.90 -22.73
CA LYS A 4 -11.24 -9.26 -22.15
C LYS A 4 -9.95 -9.95 -21.67
N ASP A 5 -8.79 -9.81 -22.31
CA ASP A 5 -7.65 -10.70 -22.01
C ASP A 5 -6.85 -10.34 -20.74
N SER A 6 -7.08 -9.16 -20.15
CA SER A 6 -6.32 -8.65 -18.99
C SER A 6 -7.07 -8.74 -17.66
N ILE A 7 -8.24 -9.39 -17.62
CA ILE A 7 -9.10 -9.45 -16.42
C ILE A 7 -8.40 -10.19 -15.25
N PHE A 8 -7.80 -11.34 -15.52
CA PHE A 8 -7.12 -12.13 -14.46
C PHE A 8 -5.84 -11.45 -13.96
N PRO A 9 -4.92 -10.96 -14.81
CA PRO A 9 -3.75 -10.20 -14.35
C PRO A 9 -4.13 -8.97 -13.54
N GLN A 10 -5.17 -8.25 -13.93
CA GLN A 10 -5.64 -7.06 -13.21
C GLN A 10 -6.22 -7.40 -11.84
N LEU A 11 -7.03 -8.47 -11.75
CA LEU A 11 -7.57 -8.95 -10.48
C LEU A 11 -6.45 -9.44 -9.56
N PHE A 12 -5.52 -10.22 -10.10
CA PHE A 12 -4.37 -10.71 -9.34
C PHE A 12 -3.51 -9.55 -8.84
N LEU A 13 -3.21 -8.56 -9.67
CA LEU A 13 -2.44 -7.37 -9.29
C LEU A 13 -3.13 -6.60 -8.15
N ARG A 14 -4.46 -6.44 -8.25
CA ARG A 14 -5.26 -5.76 -7.24
C ARG A 14 -5.26 -6.50 -5.90
N LEU A 15 -5.44 -7.82 -5.93
CA LEU A 15 -5.39 -8.66 -4.74
C LEU A 15 -3.97 -8.70 -4.15
N ALA A 16 -2.95 -8.85 -4.98
CA ALA A 16 -1.56 -8.87 -4.55
C ALA A 16 -1.20 -7.58 -3.80
N ILE A 17 -1.44 -6.40 -4.40
CA ILE A 17 -1.20 -5.10 -3.75
C ILE A 17 -1.97 -5.00 -2.42
N SER A 18 -3.24 -5.39 -2.44
CA SER A 18 -4.10 -5.27 -1.25
C SER A 18 -3.63 -6.18 -0.12
N VAL A 19 -3.33 -7.44 -0.42
CA VAL A 19 -2.87 -8.43 0.56
C VAL A 19 -1.48 -8.07 1.06
N THR A 20 -0.56 -7.59 0.22
CA THR A 20 0.77 -7.18 0.68
C THR A 20 0.70 -5.97 1.62
N MET A 21 -0.16 -4.99 1.31
CA MET A 21 -0.37 -3.84 2.19
C MET A 21 -1.05 -4.24 3.51
N LEU A 22 -2.08 -5.09 3.45
CA LEU A 22 -2.74 -5.62 4.66
C LEU A 22 -1.81 -6.51 5.49
N SER A 23 -0.93 -7.27 4.85
CA SER A 23 0.08 -8.08 5.54
C SER A 23 1.11 -7.19 6.25
N ALA A 24 1.55 -6.09 5.63
CA ALA A 24 2.43 -5.13 6.28
C ALA A 24 1.76 -4.47 7.50
N VAL A 25 0.45 -4.20 7.42
CA VAL A 25 -0.32 -3.73 8.58
C VAL A 25 -0.45 -4.83 9.63
N ALA A 26 -0.73 -6.07 9.25
CA ALA A 26 -0.84 -7.20 10.16
C ALA A 26 0.48 -7.47 10.92
N ASP A 27 1.62 -7.29 10.25
CA ASP A 27 2.95 -7.30 10.86
C ASP A 27 3.10 -6.24 11.98
N ARG A 28 2.53 -5.04 11.79
CA ARG A 28 2.53 -3.98 12.83
C ARG A 28 1.66 -4.31 14.03
N PHE A 29 0.59 -5.07 13.82
CA PHE A 29 -0.28 -5.57 14.89
C PHE A 29 0.23 -6.85 15.55
N GLY A 30 1.39 -7.37 15.14
CA GLY A 30 1.99 -8.59 15.71
C GLY A 30 1.26 -9.88 15.34
N LEU A 31 0.37 -9.85 14.33
CA LEU A 31 -0.42 -11.00 13.91
C LEU A 31 0.42 -12.14 13.31
N TRP A 32 1.65 -11.85 12.87
CA TRP A 32 2.58 -12.82 12.30
C TRP A 32 3.55 -13.46 13.31
N GLY A 33 3.49 -13.10 14.59
CA GLY A 33 4.36 -13.68 15.63
C GLY A 33 5.85 -13.55 15.29
N ASP A 34 6.61 -14.65 15.38
CA ASP A 34 8.07 -14.67 15.13
C ASP A 34 8.48 -14.41 13.66
N ASN A 35 7.54 -14.47 12.71
CA ASN A 35 7.81 -14.20 11.29
C ASN A 35 7.50 -12.75 10.88
N SER A 36 7.12 -11.90 11.83
CA SER A 36 6.81 -10.50 11.55
C SER A 36 8.09 -9.70 11.32
N ALA A 37 8.13 -8.88 10.27
CA ALA A 37 9.32 -8.08 9.96
C ALA A 37 9.61 -7.08 11.10
N TRP A 38 8.58 -6.58 11.80
CA TRP A 38 8.69 -5.54 12.83
C TRP A 38 8.26 -5.99 14.25
N GLY A 39 7.57 -7.11 14.43
CA GLY A 39 7.29 -7.67 15.77
C GLY A 39 6.14 -7.03 16.52
N ASN A 40 6.25 -5.74 16.82
CA ASN A 40 5.37 -5.01 17.74
C ASN A 40 5.21 -3.53 17.36
N TRP A 41 4.10 -2.93 17.77
CA TRP A 41 3.82 -1.49 17.64
C TRP A 41 4.97 -0.60 18.14
N GLU A 42 5.60 -1.00 19.25
CA GLU A 42 6.72 -0.27 19.88
C GLU A 42 8.01 -0.27 19.03
N ASN A 43 8.27 -1.38 18.30
CA ASN A 43 9.37 -1.43 17.35
C ASN A 43 9.07 -0.61 16.10
N PHE A 44 7.82 -0.62 15.63
CA PHE A 44 7.40 0.25 14.53
C PHE A 44 7.54 1.72 14.90
N GLU A 45 7.17 2.11 16.12
CA GLU A 45 7.33 3.48 16.61
C GLU A 45 8.80 3.89 16.65
N LYS A 46 9.70 3.04 17.18
CA LYS A 46 11.15 3.27 17.13
C LYS A 46 11.70 3.34 15.70
N TYR A 47 11.23 2.50 14.80
CA TYR A 47 11.63 2.48 13.39
C TYR A 47 11.16 3.75 12.67
N THR A 48 9.92 4.18 12.95
CA THR A 48 9.35 5.42 12.44
C THR A 48 10.11 6.63 13.01
N GLN A 49 10.47 6.63 14.29
CA GLN A 49 11.31 7.68 14.87
C GLN A 49 12.68 7.77 14.19
N GLN A 50 13.32 6.65 13.88
CA GLN A 50 14.55 6.64 13.07
C GLN A 50 14.28 7.18 11.65
N LEU A 51 13.16 6.80 11.04
CA LEU A 51 12.76 7.29 9.73
C LEU A 51 12.48 8.80 9.68
N THR A 52 12.02 9.35 10.80
CA THR A 52 11.53 10.72 10.90
C THR A 52 12.36 11.57 11.83
N PHE A 53 13.67 11.31 11.91
CA PHE A 53 14.61 12.13 12.71
C PHE A 53 14.54 13.63 12.40
N PHE A 54 14.00 13.99 11.23
CA PHE A 54 13.82 15.36 10.73
C PHE A 54 12.49 16.02 11.14
N LEU A 55 11.53 15.29 11.72
CA LEU A 55 10.24 15.84 12.18
C LEU A 55 10.08 15.74 13.71
N PRO A 56 9.32 16.66 14.33
CA PRO A 56 8.91 16.54 15.73
C PRO A 56 8.18 15.22 15.97
N GLU A 57 8.50 14.56 17.09
CA GLU A 57 8.00 13.24 17.51
C GLU A 57 6.47 13.10 17.33
N MET A 58 5.72 14.14 17.69
CA MET A 58 4.25 14.20 17.55
C MET A 58 3.75 14.14 16.10
N LEU A 59 4.43 14.79 15.16
CA LEU A 59 4.04 14.77 13.73
C LEU A 59 4.43 13.45 13.07
N SER A 60 5.56 12.85 13.48
CA SER A 60 5.98 11.53 13.02
C SER A 60 4.94 10.47 13.40
N THR A 61 4.59 10.38 14.68
CA THR A 61 3.59 9.42 15.17
C THR A 61 2.23 9.65 14.51
N PHE A 62 1.77 10.90 14.41
CA PHE A 62 0.51 11.21 13.72
C PHE A 62 0.51 10.78 12.25
N SER A 63 1.62 11.04 11.54
CA SER A 63 1.77 10.62 10.15
C SER A 63 1.78 9.10 9.98
N ALA A 64 2.36 8.36 10.92
CA ALA A 64 2.38 6.90 10.92
C ALA A 64 1.00 6.30 11.19
N TYR A 65 0.23 6.86 12.12
CA TYR A 65 -1.17 6.48 12.34
C TYR A 65 -2.03 6.77 11.11
N ALA A 66 -1.90 7.96 10.52
CA ALA A 66 -2.62 8.33 9.31
C ALA A 66 -2.24 7.41 8.13
N ALA A 67 -0.95 7.14 7.94
CA ALA A 67 -0.47 6.21 6.92
C ALA A 67 -1.03 4.80 7.12
N THR A 68 -1.01 4.28 8.34
CA THR A 68 -1.58 2.96 8.67
C THR A 68 -3.08 2.92 8.38
N PHE A 69 -3.82 3.99 8.70
CA PHE A 69 -5.25 4.08 8.39
C PHE A 69 -5.50 4.03 6.88
N PHE A 70 -4.74 4.80 6.08
CA PHE A 70 -4.85 4.76 4.63
C PHE A 70 -4.37 3.44 4.01
N GLU A 71 -3.36 2.80 4.61
CA GLU A 71 -2.88 1.46 4.22
C GLU A 71 -3.88 0.34 4.52
N ILE A 72 -4.88 0.57 5.37
CA ILE A 72 -6.02 -0.35 5.53
C ILE A 72 -7.13 0.04 4.56
N LEU A 73 -7.44 1.34 4.49
CA LEU A 73 -8.56 1.85 3.71
C LEU A 73 -8.41 1.58 2.21
N PHE A 74 -7.23 1.84 1.63
CA PHE A 74 -7.03 1.67 0.19
C PHE A 74 -7.05 0.19 -0.25
N PRO A 75 -6.39 -0.76 0.44
CA PRO A 75 -6.54 -2.18 0.15
C PRO A 75 -7.96 -2.69 0.29
N LEU A 76 -8.73 -2.23 1.27
CA LEU A 76 -10.14 -2.61 1.39
C LEU A 76 -10.95 -2.08 0.21
N MET A 77 -10.76 -0.81 -0.19
CA MET A 77 -11.39 -0.25 -1.38
C MET A 77 -10.96 -0.97 -2.66
N LEU A 78 -9.69 -1.36 -2.75
CA LEU A 78 -9.18 -2.20 -3.83
C LEU A 78 -9.89 -3.54 -3.78
N ILE A 79 -9.86 -4.34 -2.71
CA ILE A 79 -10.54 -5.65 -2.64
C ILE A 79 -12.03 -5.55 -2.98
N LEU A 80 -12.75 -4.56 -2.46
CA LEU A 80 -14.18 -4.36 -2.72
C LEU A 80 -14.47 -3.86 -4.15
N GLY A 81 -13.48 -3.25 -4.81
CA GLY A 81 -13.64 -2.75 -6.17
C GLY A 81 -14.44 -1.45 -6.23
N PHE A 82 -14.41 -0.66 -5.15
CA PHE A 82 -15.11 0.61 -5.04
C PHE A 82 -14.12 1.75 -5.30
N LYS A 83 -14.32 2.54 -6.36
CA LYS A 83 -13.41 3.61 -6.81
C LYS A 83 -11.96 3.14 -6.93
N THR A 84 -11.75 2.00 -7.61
CA THR A 84 -10.45 1.33 -7.76
C THR A 84 -9.35 2.24 -8.28
N LYS A 85 -9.65 3.16 -9.21
CA LYS A 85 -8.69 4.16 -9.69
C LYS A 85 -8.17 5.07 -8.59
N ILE A 86 -9.07 5.59 -7.76
CA ILE A 86 -8.70 6.52 -6.68
C ILE A 86 -7.91 5.75 -5.61
N ALA A 87 -8.35 4.55 -5.26
CA ALA A 87 -7.62 3.70 -4.31
C ALA A 87 -6.23 3.28 -4.84
N ALA A 88 -6.10 3.02 -6.14
CA ALA A 88 -4.82 2.69 -6.77
C ALA A 88 -3.86 3.89 -6.81
N TYR A 89 -4.35 5.09 -7.16
CA TYR A 89 -3.55 6.31 -7.06
C TYR A 89 -3.14 6.61 -5.61
N GLY A 90 -4.07 6.46 -4.66
CA GLY A 90 -3.81 6.63 -3.24
C GLY A 90 -2.74 5.67 -2.72
N SER A 91 -2.88 4.38 -3.05
CA SER A 91 -1.89 3.34 -2.69
C SER A 91 -0.52 3.60 -3.33
N GLY A 92 -0.50 3.99 -4.60
CA GLY A 92 0.75 4.28 -5.32
C GLY A 92 1.50 5.47 -4.75
N PHE A 93 0.78 6.55 -4.43
CA PHE A 93 1.37 7.73 -3.79
C PHE A 93 1.83 7.43 -2.37
N LEU A 94 1.04 6.70 -1.59
CA LEU A 94 1.40 6.32 -0.22
C LEU A 94 2.67 5.46 -0.20
N LEU A 95 2.74 4.43 -1.04
CA LEU A 95 3.94 3.58 -1.17
C LEU A 95 5.15 4.35 -1.71
N LEU A 96 4.94 5.35 -2.57
CA LEU A 96 6.01 6.20 -3.07
C LEU A 96 6.59 7.09 -1.97
N VAL A 97 5.73 7.74 -1.18
CA VAL A 97 6.17 8.53 -0.02
C VAL A 97 6.89 7.63 0.98
N PHE A 98 6.35 6.45 1.26
CA PHE A 98 7.00 5.47 2.13
C PHE A 98 8.37 5.02 1.61
N ALA A 99 8.50 4.72 0.32
CA ALA A 99 9.77 4.36 -0.31
C ALA A 99 10.80 5.49 -0.24
N LEU A 100 10.38 6.74 -0.47
CA LEU A 100 11.25 7.91 -0.33
C LEU A 100 11.70 8.12 1.11
N SER A 101 10.79 8.03 2.08
CA SER A 101 11.12 8.13 3.50
C SER A 101 12.10 7.04 3.92
N MET A 102 11.87 5.78 3.52
CA MET A 102 12.82 4.68 3.77
C MET A 102 14.18 4.94 3.10
N ALA A 103 14.20 5.45 1.87
CA ALA A 103 15.43 5.74 1.15
C ALA A 103 16.27 6.83 1.85
N ILE A 104 15.61 7.86 2.38
CA ILE A 104 16.28 8.98 3.07
C ILE A 104 16.83 8.53 4.43
N ALA A 105 16.08 7.72 5.17
CA ALA A 105 16.44 7.37 6.54
C ALA A 105 17.35 6.14 6.66
N LEU A 106 17.10 5.09 5.88
CA LEU A 106 17.78 3.79 5.96
C LEU A 106 18.70 3.55 4.76
N GLY A 107 18.72 4.50 3.81
CA GLY A 107 19.42 4.37 2.54
C GLY A 107 18.59 3.65 1.48
N ILE A 108 19.03 3.75 0.23
CA ILE A 108 18.28 3.27 -0.95
C ILE A 108 18.10 1.74 -1.00
N LYS A 109 18.89 0.99 -0.22
CA LYS A 109 18.89 -0.47 -0.21
C LYS A 109 17.64 -1.05 0.46
N ALA A 110 17.22 -0.47 1.58
CA ALA A 110 16.04 -0.93 2.31
C ALA A 110 14.75 -0.94 1.47
N PRO A 111 14.33 0.15 0.80
CA PRO A 111 13.11 0.13 -0.02
C PRO A 111 13.23 -0.75 -1.28
N LEU A 112 14.44 -1.11 -1.71
CA LEU A 112 14.67 -2.10 -2.77
C LEU A 112 14.49 -3.53 -2.25
N ASP A 113 15.03 -3.84 -1.07
CA ASP A 113 14.92 -5.16 -0.45
C ASP A 113 13.45 -5.49 -0.11
N TYR A 114 12.70 -4.51 0.38
CA TYR A 114 11.25 -4.64 0.63
C TYR A 114 10.38 -4.49 -0.63
N SER A 115 10.98 -4.31 -1.82
CA SER A 115 10.27 -4.19 -3.10
C SER A 115 9.18 -3.11 -3.12
N VAL A 116 9.30 -2.06 -2.29
CA VAL A 116 8.29 -1.01 -2.14
C VAL A 116 8.11 -0.23 -3.43
N TRP A 117 9.21 0.01 -4.15
CA TRP A 117 9.21 0.65 -5.48
C TRP A 117 8.37 -0.12 -6.50
N VAL A 118 8.46 -1.46 -6.47
CA VAL A 118 7.66 -2.34 -7.33
C VAL A 118 6.19 -2.24 -6.95
N GLY A 119 5.86 -2.23 -5.66
CA GLY A 119 4.50 -2.03 -5.17
C GLY A 119 3.89 -0.69 -5.61
N SER A 120 4.65 0.40 -5.51
CA SER A 120 4.22 1.73 -5.97
C SER A 120 3.99 1.76 -7.49
N ALA A 121 4.93 1.25 -8.28
CA ALA A 121 4.80 1.18 -9.73
C ALA A 121 3.62 0.30 -10.16
N ALA A 122 3.40 -0.83 -9.48
CA ALA A 122 2.26 -1.71 -9.69
C ALA A 122 0.93 -1.01 -9.41
N ALA A 123 0.85 -0.22 -8.34
CA ALA A 123 -0.34 0.56 -8.00
C ALA A 123 -0.62 1.67 -9.02
N PHE A 124 0.41 2.38 -9.49
CA PHE A 124 0.24 3.35 -10.60
C PHE A 124 -0.18 2.68 -11.91
N LEU A 125 0.41 1.52 -12.23
CA LEU A 125 0.02 0.74 -13.40
C LEU A 125 -1.46 0.33 -13.32
N LEU A 126 -1.92 -0.13 -12.15
CA LEU A 126 -3.33 -0.44 -11.90
C LEU A 126 -4.21 0.81 -12.07
N ALA A 127 -3.75 1.98 -11.64
CA ALA A 127 -4.48 3.24 -11.79
C ALA A 127 -4.63 3.70 -13.26
N THR A 128 -3.67 3.39 -14.12
CA THR A 128 -3.75 3.70 -15.56
C THR A 128 -4.74 2.83 -16.33
N GLN A 129 -5.16 1.68 -15.77
CA GLN A 129 -6.11 0.80 -16.44
C GLN A 129 -7.50 1.45 -16.51
N LYS A 130 -8.09 1.48 -17.71
CA LYS A 130 -9.35 2.20 -17.98
C LYS A 130 -10.61 1.41 -17.62
N GLU A 131 -10.56 0.09 -17.76
CA GLU A 131 -11.67 -0.84 -17.61
C GLU A 131 -11.41 -1.74 -16.39
N PHE A 132 -12.32 -1.79 -15.41
CA PHE A 132 -12.24 -2.75 -14.30
C PHE A 132 -13.47 -3.65 -14.37
N TYR A 133 -13.36 -4.81 -15.02
CA TYR A 133 -14.50 -5.72 -15.21
C TYR A 133 -15.09 -6.26 -13.89
N PHE A 134 -14.25 -6.48 -12.86
CA PHE A 134 -14.64 -6.92 -11.51
C PHE A 134 -14.63 -5.78 -10.48
N SER A 135 -15.15 -4.62 -10.84
CA SER A 135 -15.33 -3.48 -9.94
C SER A 135 -16.82 -3.20 -9.77
N ILE A 136 -17.25 -2.88 -8.54
CA ILE A 136 -18.61 -2.43 -8.25
C ILE A 136 -18.98 -1.23 -9.13
N ASP A 137 -18.01 -0.35 -9.44
CA ASP A 137 -18.20 0.78 -10.37
C ASP A 137 -18.73 0.39 -11.77
N THR A 138 -18.36 -0.78 -12.27
CA THR A 138 -18.80 -1.27 -13.59
C THR A 138 -20.14 -1.98 -13.49
N LEU A 139 -20.42 -2.65 -12.36
CA LEU A 139 -21.72 -3.25 -12.05
C LEU A 139 -22.82 -2.18 -11.87
N THR A 140 -22.52 -1.06 -11.21
CA THR A 140 -23.46 0.05 -11.03
C THR A 140 -23.68 0.86 -12.31
N LYS A 141 -22.68 0.97 -13.21
CA LYS A 141 -22.85 1.62 -14.52
C LYS A 141 -23.68 0.82 -15.53
N LYS A 142 -23.93 -0.47 -15.26
CA LYS A 142 -24.68 -1.37 -16.14
C LYS A 142 -26.15 -1.52 -15.73
N SER A 143 -26.59 -0.81 -14.68
CA SER A 143 -28.00 -0.74 -14.26
C SER A 143 -28.70 0.50 -14.78
#